data_AF-A0A4U9HUV7-F1
#
_entry.id   AF-A0A4U9HUV7-F1
#
_cell.length_a   1.000
_cell.length_b   1.000
_cell.length_c   1.000
_cell.angle_alpha   90.00
_cell.angle_beta   90.00
_cell.angle_gamma   90.00
#
_symmetry.space_group_name_H-M   'P 1'
#
loop_
_entity.id
_entity.type
_entity.pdbx_description
1 polymer ?
#
loop_
_entity_poly.entity_id
_entity_poly.type
_entity_poly.pdbx_seq_one_letter_code
_entity_poly.pdbx_strand_id
1 'polypeptide(L)'
;MAGVAFPYFGGNENPHFRSVPQTPVLVHQLPVRRLTLADGGEARVASVYDLLLANYGLERGLGDPHCARDFSEVKAYTPAWAEQITGVPQQHIERIAREFADNAHKTHGRSMIILGAGVNHWYHMDMNYRGMINMLVFCGCVGQSGGGWAHYVGQEKLRPQTGWLPLAFALDWNRPPRQMNSTSFFYNHASQWRYEKLTAQELLSPLADAGRFSGHLIDFNVRAERMGWLPSAPQLNVNPLGIKAQADAVGASPVDYTVQALQAAISASPANSRTAAATTRATCFIWRSNLLGSSGKGHEYMLKYLLGTDSGIQGEALGDADEVKPEEVEWQQAAIEGKLDLLVTLDFRMSSTCLFLRYRAADRHLVRKGRYEHLGYASVYSPAVRRGRSGLGIAQRLGNL
;
A
#
# COMPACT_ATOMS: atom_id res chain seq x y z
N MET A 1 8.61 4.84 -37.74
CA MET A 1 7.46 5.29 -36.93
C MET A 1 6.57 4.11 -36.61
N ALA A 2 5.93 4.11 -35.45
CA ALA A 2 4.88 3.17 -35.10
C ALA A 2 3.84 3.87 -34.23
N GLY A 3 2.57 3.49 -34.39
CA GLY A 3 1.51 3.85 -33.46
C GLY A 3 1.62 3.03 -32.18
N VAL A 4 1.58 3.68 -31.03
CA VAL A 4 1.59 3.03 -29.71
C VAL A 4 0.38 3.51 -28.93
N ALA A 5 -0.35 2.57 -28.36
CA ALA A 5 -1.58 2.82 -27.62
C ALA A 5 -1.29 3.16 -26.14
N PHE A 6 -1.94 4.21 -25.64
CA PHE A 6 -1.88 4.65 -24.24
C PHE A 6 -3.29 4.63 -23.64
N PRO A 7 -3.46 4.12 -22.41
CA PRO A 7 -4.74 4.14 -21.74
C PRO A 7 -5.07 5.54 -21.23
N TYR A 8 -6.33 5.94 -21.34
CA TYR A 8 -6.85 7.22 -20.85
C TYR A 8 -8.09 7.02 -19.99
N PHE A 9 -7.99 7.40 -18.72
CA PHE A 9 -9.06 7.26 -17.72
C PHE A 9 -9.73 8.59 -17.36
N GLY A 10 -9.20 9.73 -17.86
CA GLY A 10 -9.74 11.06 -17.54
C GLY A 10 -11.12 11.32 -18.14
N GLY A 11 -11.60 10.44 -19.02
CA GLY A 11 -12.94 10.47 -19.60
C GLY A 11 -13.97 9.65 -18.82
N ASN A 12 -13.55 8.87 -17.82
CA ASN A 12 -14.48 8.08 -17.02
C ASN A 12 -15.38 9.01 -16.21
N GLU A 13 -16.69 8.89 -16.41
CA GLU A 13 -17.66 9.71 -15.70
C GLU A 13 -17.75 9.31 -14.23
N ASN A 14 -17.94 10.31 -13.37
CA ASN A 14 -18.15 10.14 -11.94
C ASN A 14 -19.22 11.13 -11.49
N PRO A 15 -20.14 10.77 -10.58
CA PRO A 15 -21.21 11.67 -10.12
C PRO A 15 -20.70 12.93 -9.41
N HIS A 16 -19.44 12.94 -8.94
CA HIS A 16 -18.91 14.01 -8.07
C HIS A 16 -17.64 14.68 -8.61
N PHE A 17 -17.07 14.17 -9.69
CA PHE A 17 -15.86 14.72 -10.31
C PHE A 17 -16.09 14.98 -11.79
N ARG A 18 -15.50 16.07 -12.29
CA ARG A 18 -15.53 16.39 -13.72
C ARG A 18 -14.67 15.39 -14.48
N SER A 19 -15.12 15.04 -15.68
CA SER A 19 -14.37 14.24 -16.66
C SER A 19 -14.14 15.07 -17.92
N VAL A 20 -13.15 14.67 -18.71
CA VAL A 20 -12.90 15.22 -20.05
C VAL A 20 -12.99 14.09 -21.06
N PRO A 21 -14.08 13.98 -21.84
CA PRO A 21 -14.28 12.90 -22.79
C PRO A 21 -13.16 12.84 -23.84
N GLN A 22 -12.53 11.67 -23.96
CA GLN A 22 -11.67 11.27 -25.08
C GLN A 22 -11.85 9.76 -25.30
N THR A 23 -11.16 9.19 -26.29
CA THR A 23 -11.15 7.73 -26.45
C THR A 23 -10.41 7.08 -25.27
N PRO A 24 -10.88 5.93 -24.74
CA PRO A 24 -10.19 5.21 -23.66
C PRO A 24 -8.76 4.76 -24.02
N VAL A 25 -8.46 4.73 -25.32
CA VAL A 25 -7.15 4.44 -25.87
C VAL A 25 -6.74 5.59 -26.79
N LEU A 26 -5.58 6.18 -26.55
CA LEU A 26 -4.96 7.23 -27.37
C LEU A 26 -3.78 6.62 -28.12
N VAL A 27 -3.77 6.69 -29.46
CA VAL A 27 -2.69 6.10 -30.27
C VAL A 27 -1.73 7.18 -30.71
N HIS A 28 -0.55 7.20 -30.09
CA HIS A 28 0.50 8.18 -30.39
C HIS A 28 1.52 7.67 -31.40
N GLN A 29 2.08 8.58 -32.20
CA GLN A 29 3.17 8.26 -33.15
C GLN A 29 4.53 8.33 -32.45
N LEU A 30 5.28 7.23 -32.47
CA LEU A 30 6.61 7.17 -31.88
C LEU A 30 7.74 6.82 -32.87
N PRO A 31 8.92 7.42 -32.69
CA PRO A 31 10.13 6.92 -33.32
C PRO A 31 10.47 5.56 -32.70
N VAL A 32 10.67 4.56 -33.57
CA VAL A 32 11.02 3.19 -33.15
C VAL A 32 12.22 2.70 -33.93
N ARG A 33 13.03 1.87 -33.29
CA ARG A 33 14.07 1.06 -33.94
C ARG A 33 13.64 -0.39 -33.97
N ARG A 34 14.00 -1.10 -35.04
CA ARG A 34 13.85 -2.55 -35.12
C ARG A 34 15.16 -3.20 -34.69
N LEU A 35 15.10 -4.20 -33.82
CA LEU A 35 16.24 -4.94 -33.31
C LEU A 35 15.98 -6.44 -33.47
N THR A 36 17.00 -7.19 -33.88
CA THR A 36 17.03 -8.65 -33.80
C THR A 36 17.32 -9.08 -32.36
N LEU A 37 16.49 -9.96 -31.83
CA LEU A 37 16.59 -10.53 -30.49
C LEU A 37 17.51 -11.76 -30.47
N ALA A 38 17.88 -12.21 -29.28
CA ALA A 38 18.79 -13.35 -29.10
C ALA A 38 18.25 -14.68 -29.64
N ASP A 39 16.92 -14.84 -29.72
CA ASP A 39 16.25 -16.00 -30.31
C ASP A 39 16.11 -15.90 -31.85
N GLY A 40 16.63 -14.83 -32.46
CA GLY A 40 16.50 -14.53 -33.89
C GLY A 40 15.19 -13.83 -34.27
N GLY A 41 14.28 -13.58 -33.32
CA GLY A 41 13.06 -12.80 -33.54
C GLY A 41 13.35 -11.31 -33.76
N GLU A 42 12.38 -10.57 -34.30
CA GLU A 42 12.50 -9.13 -34.53
C GLU A 42 11.55 -8.36 -33.61
N ALA A 43 12.06 -7.32 -32.93
CA ALA A 43 11.28 -6.46 -32.03
C ALA A 43 11.41 -4.97 -32.40
N ARG A 44 10.35 -4.21 -32.15
CA ARG A 44 10.38 -2.73 -32.20
C ARG A 44 10.57 -2.18 -30.81
N VAL A 45 11.48 -1.23 -30.65
CA VAL A 45 11.78 -0.57 -29.38
C VAL A 45 11.68 0.94 -29.49
N ALA A 46 11.21 1.58 -28.42
CA ALA A 46 11.21 3.02 -28.20
C ALA A 46 11.85 3.31 -26.85
N SER A 47 12.40 4.52 -26.67
CA SER A 47 12.93 4.93 -25.37
C SER A 47 11.78 5.30 -24.42
N VAL A 48 12.03 5.18 -23.10
CA VAL A 48 11.10 5.69 -22.09
C VAL A 48 10.87 7.19 -22.25
N TYR A 49 11.89 7.95 -22.69
CA TYR A 49 11.77 9.37 -22.97
C TYR A 49 10.71 9.65 -24.05
N ASP A 50 10.78 8.93 -25.17
CA ASP A 50 9.80 9.09 -26.26
C ASP A 50 8.39 8.68 -25.83
N LEU A 51 8.26 7.58 -25.08
CA LEU A 51 6.98 7.14 -24.51
C LEU A 51 6.39 8.17 -23.54
N LEU A 52 7.24 8.84 -22.76
CA LEU A 52 6.80 9.83 -21.79
C LEU A 52 6.32 11.11 -22.46
N LEU A 53 7.03 11.64 -23.46
CA LEU A 53 6.59 12.82 -24.22
C LEU A 53 5.28 12.55 -24.96
N ALA A 54 5.14 11.36 -25.55
CA ALA A 54 3.90 10.92 -26.17
C ALA A 54 2.76 10.85 -25.15
N ASN A 55 2.98 10.24 -23.97
CA ASN A 55 1.98 10.18 -22.91
C ASN A 55 1.56 11.57 -22.40
N TYR A 56 2.46 12.54 -22.36
CA TYR A 56 2.15 13.95 -22.03
C TYR A 56 1.54 14.73 -23.21
N GLY A 57 1.32 14.09 -24.37
CA GLY A 57 0.68 14.70 -25.53
C GLY A 57 1.51 15.79 -26.20
N LEU A 58 2.85 15.68 -26.24
CA LEU A 58 3.70 16.70 -26.85
C LEU A 58 3.92 16.45 -28.35
N GLU A 59 3.57 17.42 -29.20
CA GLU A 59 3.85 17.37 -30.64
C GLU A 59 5.35 17.59 -30.91
N ARG A 60 5.91 16.77 -31.80
CA ARG A 60 7.36 16.66 -32.05
C ARG A 60 7.73 16.67 -33.55
N GLY A 61 6.83 17.15 -34.40
CA GLY A 61 6.94 17.15 -35.86
C GLY A 61 6.48 15.84 -36.51
N LEU A 62 5.65 15.06 -35.80
CA LEU A 62 5.19 13.73 -36.23
C LEU A 62 3.76 13.75 -36.76
N GLY A 63 3.03 14.87 -36.59
CA GLY A 63 1.65 15.02 -37.05
C GLY A 63 0.69 14.16 -36.24
N ASP A 64 0.90 14.08 -34.92
CA ASP A 64 0.13 13.23 -34.03
C ASP A 64 -1.17 13.95 -33.63
N PRO A 65 -2.37 13.45 -34.01
CA PRO A 65 -3.63 14.12 -33.73
C PRO A 65 -4.02 14.14 -32.25
N HIS A 66 -3.38 13.32 -31.41
CA HIS A 66 -3.61 13.28 -29.97
C HIS A 66 -2.64 14.17 -29.19
N CYS A 67 -1.61 14.72 -29.84
CA CYS A 67 -0.73 15.69 -29.24
C CYS A 67 -1.30 17.11 -29.33
N ALA A 68 -0.91 17.95 -28.37
CA ALA A 68 -1.22 19.36 -28.31
C ALA A 68 -0.17 20.20 -29.04
N ARG A 69 -0.62 21.22 -29.77
CA ARG A 69 0.26 22.25 -30.35
C ARG A 69 0.41 23.47 -29.47
N ASP A 70 -0.56 23.69 -28.60
CA ASP A 70 -0.59 24.77 -27.62
C ASP A 70 -1.26 24.33 -26.31
N PHE A 71 -1.16 25.16 -25.28
CA PHE A 71 -1.71 24.86 -23.95
C PHE A 71 -3.22 24.98 -23.84
N SER A 72 -3.85 25.69 -24.77
CA SER A 72 -5.30 25.92 -24.81
C SER A 72 -6.08 24.78 -25.47
N GLU A 73 -5.40 23.95 -26.26
CA GLU A 73 -5.99 22.73 -26.82
C GLU A 73 -6.37 21.74 -25.73
N VAL A 74 -7.61 21.24 -25.76
CA VAL A 74 -8.10 20.22 -24.84
C VAL A 74 -7.63 18.84 -25.31
N LYS A 75 -6.36 18.52 -25.03
CA LYS A 75 -5.73 17.21 -25.24
C LYS A 75 -5.32 16.63 -23.90
N ALA A 76 -5.11 15.32 -23.82
CA ALA A 76 -4.77 14.67 -22.56
C ALA A 76 -3.58 15.37 -21.89
N TYR A 77 -3.81 15.84 -20.65
CA TYR A 77 -2.81 16.46 -19.76
C TYR A 77 -2.31 17.86 -20.14
N THR A 78 -2.98 18.60 -21.03
CA THR A 78 -2.70 20.04 -21.23
C THR A 78 -3.22 20.90 -20.07
N PRO A 79 -2.75 22.16 -19.94
CA PRO A 79 -3.35 23.12 -18.99
C PRO A 79 -4.86 23.32 -19.18
N ALA A 80 -5.35 23.43 -20.42
CA ALA A 80 -6.80 23.50 -20.70
C ALA A 80 -7.56 22.24 -20.28
N TRP A 81 -6.98 21.05 -20.50
CA TRP A 81 -7.55 19.80 -20.00
C TRP A 81 -7.61 19.76 -18.47
N ALA A 82 -6.52 20.16 -17.81
CA ALA A 82 -6.42 20.16 -16.36
C ALA A 82 -7.36 21.18 -15.70
N GLU A 83 -7.62 22.32 -16.34
CA GLU A 83 -8.62 23.30 -15.89
C GLU A 83 -10.02 22.68 -15.85
N GLN A 84 -10.39 21.88 -16.86
CA GLN A 84 -11.69 21.20 -16.89
C GLN A 84 -11.82 20.15 -15.79
N ILE A 85 -10.76 19.37 -15.53
CA ILE A 85 -10.76 18.34 -14.47
C ILE A 85 -10.75 18.99 -13.08
N THR A 86 -9.80 19.89 -12.83
CA THR A 86 -9.45 20.38 -11.49
C THR A 86 -10.14 21.69 -11.13
N GLY A 87 -10.50 22.52 -12.12
CA GLY A 87 -11.05 23.87 -11.92
C GLY A 87 -10.01 24.91 -11.59
N VAL A 88 -8.73 24.54 -11.55
CA VAL A 88 -7.63 25.49 -11.43
C VAL A 88 -7.44 26.16 -12.80
N PRO A 89 -7.48 27.51 -12.88
CA PRO A 89 -7.28 28.21 -14.15
C PRO A 89 -5.98 27.82 -14.85
N GLN A 90 -6.02 27.56 -16.15
CA GLN A 90 -4.87 27.12 -16.97
C GLN A 90 -3.69 28.09 -16.87
N GLN A 91 -3.97 29.40 -16.82
CA GLN A 91 -2.96 30.44 -16.65
C GLN A 91 -2.15 30.27 -15.34
N HIS A 92 -2.75 29.75 -14.27
CA HIS A 92 -2.05 29.47 -13.01
C HIS A 92 -1.20 28.21 -13.13
N ILE A 93 -1.74 27.16 -13.76
CA ILE A 93 -0.99 25.92 -14.02
C ILE A 93 0.28 26.25 -14.84
N GLU A 94 0.13 27.00 -15.93
CA GLU A 94 1.24 27.42 -16.78
C GLU A 94 2.26 28.27 -16.03
N ARG A 95 1.79 29.32 -15.34
CA ARG A 95 2.67 30.24 -14.62
C ARG A 95 3.49 29.52 -13.56
N ILE A 96 2.85 28.73 -12.71
CA ILE A 96 3.53 28.05 -11.61
C ILE A 96 4.45 26.95 -12.13
N ALA A 97 4.06 26.20 -13.17
CA ALA A 97 4.95 25.22 -13.80
C ALA A 97 6.22 25.88 -14.36
N ARG A 98 6.10 27.02 -15.04
CA ARG A 98 7.25 27.78 -15.56
C ARG A 98 8.12 28.35 -14.45
N GLU A 99 7.54 29.00 -13.45
CA GLU A 99 8.28 29.57 -12.31
C GLU A 99 9.01 28.48 -11.51
N PHE A 100 8.37 27.33 -11.30
CA PHE A 100 8.96 26.19 -10.61
C PHE A 100 10.18 25.63 -11.36
N ALA A 101 10.05 25.43 -12.67
CA ALA A 101 11.12 24.92 -13.53
C ALA A 101 12.26 25.94 -13.71
N ASP A 102 11.93 27.23 -13.86
CA ASP A 102 12.90 28.31 -13.99
C ASP A 102 13.72 28.49 -12.71
N ASN A 103 13.10 28.42 -11.53
CA ASN A 103 13.84 28.40 -10.27
C ASN A 103 14.77 27.18 -10.20
N ALA A 104 14.28 25.98 -10.54
CA ALA A 104 15.12 24.79 -10.53
C ALA A 104 16.31 24.91 -11.50
N HIS A 105 16.08 25.44 -12.71
CA HIS A 105 17.14 25.70 -13.68
C HIS A 105 18.19 26.66 -13.13
N LYS A 106 17.78 27.83 -12.62
CA LYS A 106 18.67 28.86 -12.06
C LYS A 106 19.46 28.36 -10.85
N THR A 107 18.87 27.49 -10.06
CA THR A 107 19.42 27.07 -8.77
C THR A 107 20.02 25.67 -8.77
N HIS A 108 20.04 25.00 -9.94
CA HIS A 108 20.48 23.61 -10.08
C HIS A 108 19.68 22.64 -9.20
N GLY A 109 18.35 22.71 -9.30
CA GLY A 109 17.42 21.76 -8.71
C GLY A 109 16.83 22.18 -7.36
N ARG A 110 16.96 23.43 -6.90
CA ARG A 110 16.41 23.88 -5.59
C ARG A 110 14.92 24.29 -5.66
N SER A 111 14.10 23.46 -6.28
CA SER A 111 12.63 23.50 -6.18
C SER A 111 12.14 22.24 -5.46
N MET A 112 11.23 22.38 -4.51
CA MET A 112 10.77 21.30 -3.63
C MET A 112 9.25 21.22 -3.60
N ILE A 113 8.71 20.00 -3.50
CA ILE A 113 7.29 19.77 -3.23
C ILE A 113 7.18 19.09 -1.86
N ILE A 114 6.52 19.76 -0.92
CA ILE A 114 6.15 19.21 0.38
C ILE A 114 4.73 18.65 0.28
N LEU A 115 4.57 17.37 0.60
CA LEU A 115 3.31 16.64 0.44
C LEU A 115 3.03 15.73 1.62
N GLY A 116 1.77 15.33 1.80
CA GLY A 116 1.35 14.47 2.89
C GLY A 116 0.06 13.71 2.60
N ALA A 117 -0.69 13.39 3.66
CA ALA A 117 -1.87 12.53 3.59
C ALA A 117 -2.98 13.04 2.65
N GLY A 118 -3.10 14.35 2.43
CA GLY A 118 -4.14 14.94 1.56
C GLY A 118 -4.11 14.45 0.10
N VAL A 119 -2.95 14.01 -0.37
CA VAL A 119 -2.77 13.41 -1.71
C VAL A 119 -2.45 11.91 -1.64
N ASN A 120 -1.98 11.42 -0.49
CA ASN A 120 -1.58 10.02 -0.28
C ASN A 120 -2.71 9.08 0.14
N HIS A 121 -3.79 9.60 0.74
CA HIS A 121 -4.89 8.78 1.25
C HIS A 121 -6.03 8.60 0.24
N TRP A 122 -5.74 8.82 -1.04
CA TRP A 122 -6.63 8.49 -2.16
C TRP A 122 -6.33 7.08 -2.68
N TYR A 123 -7.32 6.43 -3.28
CA TYR A 123 -7.12 5.11 -3.91
C TYR A 123 -6.02 5.15 -4.98
N HIS A 124 -6.05 6.17 -5.85
CA HIS A 124 -5.03 6.44 -6.86
C HIS A 124 -3.91 7.38 -6.35
N MET A 125 -3.45 7.18 -5.11
CA MET A 125 -2.36 7.98 -4.54
C MET A 125 -1.06 7.92 -5.34
N ASP A 126 -0.81 6.80 -6.02
CA ASP A 126 0.34 6.57 -6.86
C ASP A 126 0.37 7.52 -8.06
N MET A 127 -0.79 7.82 -8.66
CA MET A 127 -0.90 8.79 -9.75
C MET A 127 -0.59 10.21 -9.27
N ASN A 128 -1.13 10.61 -8.10
CA ASN A 128 -0.79 11.89 -7.47
C ASN A 128 0.72 12.01 -7.24
N TYR A 129 1.33 10.96 -6.69
CA TYR A 129 2.75 10.94 -6.35
C TYR A 129 3.61 10.99 -7.61
N ARG A 130 3.33 10.14 -8.60
CA ARG A 130 4.08 10.07 -9.86
C ARG A 130 4.00 11.38 -10.65
N GLY A 131 2.88 12.09 -10.62
CA GLY A 131 2.76 13.43 -11.19
C GLY A 131 3.76 14.42 -10.57
N MET A 132 3.76 14.53 -9.24
CA MET A 132 4.69 15.40 -8.51
C MET A 132 6.16 14.95 -8.64
N ILE A 133 6.42 13.64 -8.62
CA ILE A 133 7.75 13.08 -8.79
C ILE A 133 8.29 13.40 -10.19
N ASN A 134 7.48 13.24 -11.24
CA ASN A 134 7.88 13.59 -12.61
C ASN A 134 8.28 15.06 -12.72
N MET A 135 7.50 15.99 -12.14
CA MET A 135 7.86 17.42 -12.12
C MET A 135 9.26 17.65 -11.52
N LEU A 136 9.56 16.99 -10.41
CA LEU A 136 10.85 17.11 -9.72
C LEU A 136 11.99 16.45 -10.50
N VAL A 137 11.74 15.30 -11.14
CA VAL A 137 12.73 14.59 -11.96
C VAL A 137 13.05 15.41 -13.22
N PHE A 138 12.04 15.97 -13.90
CA PHE A 138 12.23 16.81 -15.09
C PHE A 138 13.03 18.08 -14.78
N CYS A 139 12.90 18.60 -13.56
CA CYS A 139 13.62 19.78 -13.09
C CYS A 139 14.95 19.46 -12.39
N GLY A 140 15.37 18.19 -12.31
CA GLY A 140 16.62 17.78 -11.66
C GLY A 140 16.68 18.06 -10.15
N CYS A 141 15.52 18.09 -9.47
CA CYS A 141 15.43 18.50 -8.08
C CYS A 141 15.75 17.38 -7.07
N VAL A 142 15.50 16.12 -7.44
CA VAL A 142 15.68 14.98 -6.54
C VAL A 142 17.17 14.76 -6.27
N GLY A 143 17.57 14.78 -4.99
CA GLY A 143 18.96 14.61 -4.56
C GLY A 143 19.73 15.93 -4.35
N GLN A 144 19.12 17.08 -4.61
CA GLN A 144 19.73 18.40 -4.38
C GLN A 144 19.29 19.01 -3.06
N SER A 145 20.23 19.60 -2.32
CA SER A 145 19.89 20.32 -1.07
C SER A 145 18.99 21.53 -1.38
N GLY A 146 17.85 21.61 -0.69
CA GLY A 146 16.83 22.63 -0.97
C GLY A 146 15.86 22.27 -2.09
N GLY A 147 15.97 21.07 -2.67
CA GLY A 147 15.08 20.55 -3.71
C GLY A 147 14.52 19.16 -3.39
N GLY A 148 13.56 18.72 -4.19
CA GLY A 148 13.14 17.32 -4.25
C GLY A 148 11.77 17.01 -3.67
N TRP A 149 11.55 15.71 -3.44
CA TRP A 149 10.29 15.15 -2.95
C TRP A 149 10.34 15.07 -1.44
N ALA A 150 9.50 15.85 -0.77
CA ALA A 150 9.50 15.99 0.69
C ALA A 150 8.17 15.49 1.27
N HIS A 151 8.04 14.16 1.32
CA HIS A 151 6.87 13.48 1.87
C HIS A 151 6.90 13.42 3.39
N TYR A 152 5.81 13.88 4.02
CA TYR A 152 5.61 13.82 5.45
C TYR A 152 4.23 13.23 5.81
N VAL A 153 4.25 12.12 6.55
CA VAL A 153 3.06 11.43 7.08
C VAL A 153 3.30 11.08 8.55
N GLY A 154 3.27 9.80 8.92
CA GLY A 154 3.72 9.33 10.21
C GLY A 154 5.24 9.33 10.36
N GLN A 155 5.69 9.07 11.57
CA GLN A 155 7.10 9.03 11.94
C GLN A 155 7.71 7.66 11.61
N GLU A 156 8.01 7.42 10.34
CA GLU A 156 8.52 6.12 9.86
C GLU A 156 10.04 5.95 10.04
N LYS A 157 10.80 7.05 9.95
CA LYS A 157 12.27 7.03 9.92
C LYS A 157 12.88 6.78 11.30
N LEU A 158 13.01 5.51 11.68
CA LEU A 158 13.84 5.05 12.78
C LEU A 158 15.30 4.96 12.31
N ARG A 159 16.16 5.89 12.72
CA ARG A 159 17.52 6.05 12.15
C ARG A 159 18.46 4.87 12.46
N PRO A 160 18.55 4.33 13.69
CA PRO A 160 19.42 3.20 14.01
C PRO A 160 18.75 1.87 13.61
N GLN A 161 18.25 1.79 12.38
CA GLN A 161 17.42 0.68 11.88
C GLN A 161 18.09 -0.67 12.08
N THR A 162 19.35 -0.82 11.67
CA THR A 162 20.10 -2.10 11.74
C THR A 162 20.45 -2.52 13.16
N GLY A 163 20.49 -1.58 14.11
CA GLY A 163 20.64 -1.89 15.54
C GLY A 163 19.31 -2.25 16.22
N TRP A 164 18.20 -1.64 15.77
CA TRP A 164 16.88 -1.89 16.32
C TRP A 164 16.23 -3.19 15.80
N LEU A 165 16.38 -3.49 14.51
CA LEU A 165 15.80 -4.68 13.88
C LEU A 165 16.12 -6.00 14.60
N PRO A 166 17.38 -6.33 14.93
CA PRO A 166 17.67 -7.59 15.61
C PRO A 166 17.05 -7.66 16.99
N LEU A 167 17.03 -6.55 17.75
CA LEU A 167 16.37 -6.47 19.05
C LEU A 167 14.85 -6.66 18.93
N ALA A 168 14.21 -5.96 17.99
CA ALA A 168 12.76 -5.94 17.87
C ALA A 168 12.17 -7.27 17.39
N PHE A 169 12.91 -7.97 16.53
CA PHE A 169 12.46 -9.22 15.91
C PHE A 169 13.26 -10.45 16.35
N ALA A 170 14.04 -10.33 17.43
CA ALA A 170 14.90 -11.38 17.99
C ALA A 170 15.83 -12.05 16.96
N LEU A 171 16.35 -11.27 16.00
CA LEU A 171 17.18 -11.79 14.90
C LEU A 171 18.60 -12.17 15.33
N ASP A 172 18.98 -11.77 16.53
CA ASP A 172 20.17 -12.23 17.24
C ASP A 172 20.02 -13.67 17.76
N TRP A 173 18.79 -14.16 17.94
CA TRP A 173 18.50 -15.54 18.37
C TRP A 173 18.01 -16.44 17.25
N ASN A 174 17.07 -15.97 16.41
CA ASN A 174 16.42 -16.77 15.38
C ASN A 174 16.10 -15.96 14.13
N ARG A 175 16.21 -16.58 12.96
CA ARG A 175 15.91 -15.95 11.66
C ARG A 175 15.20 -16.94 10.74
N PRO A 176 14.23 -16.49 9.92
CA PRO A 176 13.62 -15.15 9.83
C PRO A 176 12.46 -14.94 10.83
N PRO A 177 12.00 -13.69 11.07
CA PRO A 177 10.76 -13.43 11.81
C PRO A 177 9.52 -13.62 10.90
N ARG A 178 8.31 -13.55 11.47
CA ARG A 178 7.05 -13.54 10.73
C ARG A 178 6.47 -12.13 10.63
N GLN A 179 6.89 -11.39 9.62
CA GLN A 179 6.30 -10.08 9.28
C GLN A 179 5.04 -10.28 8.42
N MET A 180 4.08 -9.36 8.54
CA MET A 180 2.82 -9.37 7.79
C MET A 180 2.41 -7.94 7.41
N ASN A 181 1.87 -7.75 6.21
CA ASN A 181 1.29 -6.48 5.79
C ASN A 181 -0.17 -6.36 6.28
N SER A 182 -0.43 -5.39 7.16
CA SER A 182 -1.69 -5.35 7.92
C SER A 182 -2.94 -5.08 7.08
N THR A 183 -2.83 -4.41 5.92
CA THR A 183 -3.99 -4.15 5.04
C THR A 183 -4.61 -5.46 4.58
N SER A 184 -3.83 -6.37 3.99
CA SER A 184 -4.31 -7.70 3.58
C SER A 184 -4.78 -8.53 4.77
N PHE A 185 -4.05 -8.45 5.89
CA PHE A 185 -4.43 -9.15 7.12
C PHE A 185 -5.83 -8.76 7.60
N PHE A 186 -6.12 -7.47 7.75
CA PHE A 186 -7.43 -7.03 8.24
C PHE A 186 -8.53 -7.11 7.19
N TYR A 187 -8.21 -6.88 5.91
CA TYR A 187 -9.16 -7.08 4.83
C TYR A 187 -9.71 -8.52 4.84
N ASN A 188 -8.83 -9.50 5.04
CA ASN A 188 -9.20 -10.91 5.21
C ASN A 188 -9.88 -11.18 6.56
N HIS A 189 -9.21 -10.94 7.69
CA HIS A 189 -9.65 -11.44 8.99
C HIS A 189 -10.82 -10.68 9.59
N ALA A 190 -10.96 -9.37 9.31
CA ALA A 190 -12.18 -8.64 9.62
C ALA A 190 -13.27 -8.84 8.55
N SER A 191 -13.07 -9.79 7.61
CA SER A 191 -14.03 -10.18 6.56
C SER A 191 -14.55 -9.02 5.70
N GLN A 192 -13.78 -7.93 5.56
CA GLN A 192 -14.21 -6.75 4.81
C GLN A 192 -14.40 -7.07 3.32
N TRP A 193 -13.59 -8.00 2.80
CA TRP A 193 -13.71 -8.50 1.44
C TRP A 193 -15.11 -9.03 1.09
N ARG A 194 -15.86 -9.55 2.07
CA ARG A 194 -17.24 -10.04 1.84
C ARG A 194 -18.22 -8.94 1.43
N TYR A 195 -17.81 -7.68 1.49
CA TYR A 195 -18.62 -6.50 1.19
C TYR A 195 -17.99 -5.68 0.06
N GLU A 196 -16.99 -6.23 -0.65
CA GLU A 196 -16.29 -5.52 -1.70
C GLU A 196 -17.24 -5.17 -2.85
N LYS A 197 -17.13 -3.94 -3.35
CA LYS A 197 -17.92 -3.45 -4.48
C LYS A 197 -17.05 -3.03 -5.65
N LEU A 198 -15.74 -2.86 -5.43
CA LEU A 198 -14.79 -2.58 -6.50
C LEU A 198 -14.29 -3.88 -7.12
N THR A 199 -14.49 -4.03 -8.43
CA THR A 199 -13.92 -5.17 -9.17
C THR A 199 -12.53 -4.85 -9.72
N ALA A 200 -11.72 -5.88 -9.97
CA ALA A 200 -10.42 -5.68 -10.63
C ALA A 200 -10.59 -5.16 -12.07
N GLN A 201 -11.68 -5.55 -12.72
CA GLN A 201 -12.03 -5.31 -14.11
C GLN A 201 -12.24 -3.82 -14.38
N GLU A 202 -12.88 -3.12 -13.44
CA GLU A 202 -13.05 -1.66 -13.48
C GLU A 202 -11.73 -0.88 -13.40
N LEU A 203 -10.65 -1.52 -12.94
CA LEU A 203 -9.32 -0.91 -12.79
C LEU A 203 -8.35 -1.24 -13.93
N LEU A 204 -8.71 -2.20 -14.79
CA LEU A 204 -7.81 -2.66 -15.84
C LEU A 204 -7.58 -1.59 -16.89
N SER A 205 -6.39 -1.62 -17.50
CA SER A 205 -6.16 -0.90 -18.75
C SER A 205 -7.13 -1.42 -19.82
N PRO A 206 -7.72 -0.55 -20.66
CA PRO A 206 -8.49 -0.99 -21.82
C PRO A 206 -7.66 -1.76 -22.87
N LEU A 207 -6.33 -1.83 -22.70
CA LEU A 207 -5.42 -2.61 -23.52
C LEU A 207 -5.09 -3.99 -22.90
N ALA A 208 -5.53 -4.25 -21.68
CA ALA A 208 -5.29 -5.52 -21.02
C ALA A 208 -6.30 -6.58 -21.51
N ASP A 209 -5.83 -7.82 -21.62
CA ASP A 209 -6.72 -8.96 -21.79
C ASP A 209 -7.43 -9.26 -20.47
N ALA A 210 -8.68 -8.78 -20.35
CA ALA A 210 -9.49 -8.91 -19.14
C ALA A 210 -9.70 -10.38 -18.72
N GLY A 211 -9.67 -11.33 -19.66
CA GLY A 211 -9.83 -12.76 -19.36
C GLY A 211 -8.69 -13.33 -18.50
N ARG A 212 -7.54 -12.66 -18.45
CA ARG A 212 -6.40 -13.06 -17.60
C ARG A 212 -6.48 -12.55 -16.16
N PHE A 213 -7.45 -11.68 -15.87
CA PHE A 213 -7.56 -10.98 -14.60
C PHE A 213 -8.96 -11.16 -14.00
N SER A 214 -9.46 -12.40 -13.95
CA SER A 214 -10.72 -12.76 -13.29
C SER A 214 -10.62 -12.82 -11.77
N GLY A 215 -11.77 -12.91 -11.11
CA GLY A 215 -11.87 -13.10 -9.66
C GLY A 215 -11.95 -11.80 -8.85
N HIS A 216 -12.14 -11.98 -7.55
CA HIS A 216 -12.28 -10.93 -6.56
C HIS A 216 -10.91 -10.33 -6.20
N LEU A 217 -10.87 -9.09 -5.68
CA LEU A 217 -9.62 -8.48 -5.17
C LEU A 217 -8.87 -9.35 -4.12
N ILE A 218 -9.57 -10.18 -3.32
CA ILE A 218 -8.92 -11.08 -2.38
C ILE A 218 -8.17 -12.22 -3.10
N ASP A 219 -8.65 -12.63 -4.28
CA ASP A 219 -8.01 -13.68 -5.09
C ASP A 219 -6.64 -13.24 -5.57
N PHE A 220 -6.49 -11.97 -5.99
CA PHE A 220 -5.21 -11.39 -6.33
C PHE A 220 -4.23 -11.38 -5.17
N ASN A 221 -4.74 -11.13 -3.95
CA ASN A 221 -3.94 -11.20 -2.74
C ASN A 221 -3.51 -12.65 -2.42
N VAL A 222 -4.40 -13.63 -2.59
CA VAL A 222 -4.09 -15.06 -2.42
C VAL A 222 -3.03 -15.52 -3.43
N ARG A 223 -3.20 -15.14 -4.71
CA ARG A 223 -2.25 -15.37 -5.81
C ARG A 223 -0.88 -14.79 -5.48
N ALA A 224 -0.81 -13.53 -5.06
CA ALA A 224 0.43 -12.86 -4.69
C ALA A 224 1.15 -13.57 -3.53
N GLU A 225 0.42 -13.97 -2.50
CA GLU A 225 0.99 -14.68 -1.34
C GLU A 225 1.56 -16.06 -1.73
N ARG A 226 0.85 -16.89 -2.51
CA ARG A 226 1.38 -18.21 -2.92
C ARG A 226 2.57 -18.12 -3.89
N MET A 227 2.71 -17.01 -4.60
CA MET A 227 3.87 -16.70 -5.45
C MET A 227 5.04 -16.09 -4.67
N GLY A 228 4.91 -15.89 -3.35
CA GLY A 228 5.94 -15.30 -2.51
C GLY A 228 6.10 -13.79 -2.68
N TRP A 229 5.12 -13.10 -3.28
CA TRP A 229 5.13 -11.64 -3.44
C TRP A 229 4.69 -10.91 -2.16
N LEU A 230 3.78 -11.51 -1.40
CA LEU A 230 3.28 -11.00 -0.13
C LEU A 230 3.42 -12.05 0.99
N PRO A 231 3.57 -11.64 2.26
CA PRO A 231 3.55 -12.57 3.39
C PRO A 231 2.12 -13.04 3.71
N SER A 232 2.02 -14.14 4.45
CA SER A 232 0.77 -14.74 4.93
C SER A 232 0.73 -14.82 6.45
N ALA A 233 -0.43 -14.58 7.06
CA ALA A 233 -0.65 -14.81 8.49
C ALA A 233 -2.13 -15.12 8.79
N PRO A 234 -2.47 -16.32 9.30
CA PRO A 234 -1.62 -17.51 9.42
C PRO A 234 -1.01 -17.95 8.07
N GLN A 235 0.14 -18.63 8.10
CA GLN A 235 0.87 -19.03 6.88
C GLN A 235 0.32 -20.31 6.25
N LEU A 236 -0.03 -21.29 7.07
CA LEU A 236 -0.49 -22.62 6.67
C LEU A 236 -1.77 -22.93 7.45
N ASN A 237 -2.61 -23.79 6.90
CA ASN A 237 -3.84 -24.30 7.53
C ASN A 237 -3.57 -25.42 8.56
N VAL A 238 -2.31 -25.71 8.85
CA VAL A 238 -1.85 -26.68 9.86
C VAL A 238 -0.92 -26.00 10.86
N ASN A 239 -0.77 -26.58 12.05
CA ASN A 239 0.22 -26.08 13.00
C ASN A 239 1.65 -26.33 12.45
N PRO A 240 2.44 -25.28 12.16
CA PRO A 240 3.74 -25.43 11.54
C PRO A 240 4.76 -26.17 12.40
N LEU A 241 4.54 -26.27 13.72
CA LEU A 241 5.43 -27.00 14.63
C LEU A 241 5.32 -28.53 14.47
N GLY A 242 4.21 -29.03 13.91
CA GLY A 242 4.01 -30.46 13.67
C GLY A 242 4.67 -30.98 12.38
N ILE A 243 5.04 -30.10 11.46
CA ILE A 243 5.49 -30.46 10.10
C ILE A 243 6.75 -31.32 10.15
N LYS A 244 7.70 -31.02 11.05
CA LYS A 244 8.93 -31.82 11.17
C LYS A 244 8.63 -33.29 11.49
N ALA A 245 7.75 -33.55 12.46
CA ALA A 245 7.41 -34.92 12.84
C ALA A 245 6.69 -35.67 11.71
N GLN A 246 5.85 -34.97 10.94
CA GLN A 246 5.17 -35.55 9.77
C GLN A 246 6.17 -35.89 8.65
N ALA A 247 7.15 -35.02 8.40
CA ALA A 247 8.19 -35.26 7.40
C ALA A 247 9.11 -36.43 7.80
N ASP A 248 9.52 -36.50 9.07
CA ASP A 248 10.34 -37.59 9.60
C ASP A 248 9.64 -38.96 9.43
N ALA A 249 8.31 -39.01 9.63
CA ALA A 249 7.51 -40.25 9.52
C ALA A 249 7.49 -40.86 8.11
N VAL A 250 7.75 -40.05 7.08
CA VAL A 250 7.82 -40.50 5.67
C VAL A 250 9.24 -40.46 5.10
N GLY A 251 10.25 -40.22 5.95
CA GLY A 251 11.65 -40.16 5.55
C GLY A 251 12.00 -38.99 4.62
N ALA A 252 11.23 -37.89 4.65
CA ALA A 252 11.46 -36.70 3.84
C ALA A 252 12.03 -35.54 4.67
N SER A 253 12.68 -34.57 4.02
CA SER A 253 13.03 -33.32 4.68
C SER A 253 11.77 -32.48 4.96
N PRO A 254 11.72 -31.64 6.02
CA PRO A 254 10.57 -30.78 6.26
C PRO A 254 10.26 -29.82 5.10
N VAL A 255 11.29 -29.40 4.34
CA VAL A 255 11.13 -28.54 3.18
C VAL A 255 10.44 -29.30 2.04
N ASP A 256 10.97 -30.46 1.66
CA ASP A 256 10.42 -31.24 0.55
C ASP A 256 9.01 -31.73 0.85
N TYR A 257 8.78 -32.20 2.08
CA TYR A 257 7.46 -32.58 2.55
C TYR A 257 6.46 -31.43 2.42
N THR A 258 6.84 -30.22 2.85
CA THR A 258 5.97 -29.04 2.76
C THR A 258 5.70 -28.67 1.30
N VAL A 259 6.72 -28.67 0.44
CA VAL A 259 6.55 -28.36 -0.99
C VAL A 259 5.61 -29.36 -1.66
N GLN A 260 5.81 -30.65 -1.43
CA GLN A 260 4.96 -31.72 -1.96
C GLN A 260 3.51 -31.58 -1.45
N ALA A 261 3.32 -31.31 -0.17
CA ALA A 261 2.00 -31.10 0.41
C ALA A 261 1.30 -29.87 -0.18
N LEU A 262 2.02 -28.76 -0.39
CA LEU A 262 1.48 -27.56 -1.02
C LEU A 262 1.10 -27.82 -2.49
N GLN A 263 1.95 -28.51 -3.24
CA GLN A 263 1.66 -28.89 -4.64
C GLN A 263 0.40 -29.76 -4.71
N ALA A 264 0.30 -30.77 -3.85
CA ALA A 264 -0.89 -31.63 -3.77
C ALA A 264 -2.15 -30.84 -3.40
N ALA A 265 -2.06 -29.91 -2.43
CA ALA A 265 -3.19 -29.06 -2.03
C ALA A 265 -3.65 -28.14 -3.16
N ILE A 266 -2.71 -27.48 -3.86
CA ILE A 266 -3.02 -26.62 -5.02
C ILE A 266 -3.67 -27.44 -6.14
N SER A 267 -3.19 -28.65 -6.41
CA SER A 267 -3.78 -29.54 -7.41
C SER A 267 -5.18 -30.05 -7.03
N ALA A 268 -5.46 -30.23 -5.73
CA ALA A 268 -6.74 -30.72 -5.24
C ALA A 268 -7.84 -29.64 -5.27
N SER A 269 -7.53 -28.41 -4.87
CA SER A 269 -8.40 -27.24 -5.07
C SER A 269 -7.64 -25.95 -4.73
N PRO A 270 -7.54 -24.98 -5.68
CA PRO A 270 -6.89 -23.70 -5.43
C PRO A 270 -7.48 -22.91 -4.24
N ALA A 271 -8.81 -22.98 -4.08
CA ALA A 271 -9.54 -22.31 -3.01
C ALA A 271 -9.27 -22.91 -1.61
N ASN A 272 -8.83 -24.17 -1.56
CA ASN A 272 -8.61 -24.91 -0.31
C ASN A 272 -7.29 -24.53 0.41
N SER A 273 -6.47 -23.67 -0.19
CA SER A 273 -5.17 -23.31 0.39
C SER A 273 -5.29 -22.50 1.69
N ARG A 274 -6.45 -21.90 2.03
CA ARG A 274 -6.59 -21.01 3.21
C ARG A 274 -7.89 -21.03 4.01
N THR A 275 -8.86 -21.89 3.73
CA THR A 275 -10.18 -21.80 4.40
C THR A 275 -10.62 -23.08 5.12
N ALA A 276 -9.70 -23.81 5.75
CA ALA A 276 -10.15 -24.70 6.81
C ALA A 276 -10.40 -23.84 8.07
N ALA A 277 -11.65 -23.78 8.52
CA ALA A 277 -12.15 -23.13 9.74
C ALA A 277 -11.42 -23.51 11.06
N ALA A 278 -10.32 -24.27 11.01
CA ALA A 278 -9.58 -24.75 12.16
C ALA A 278 -8.66 -23.71 12.82
N THR A 279 -8.47 -22.51 12.26
CA THR A 279 -7.46 -21.55 12.75
C THR A 279 -7.99 -20.19 13.23
N THR A 280 -9.30 -19.96 13.32
CA THR A 280 -9.88 -18.65 13.66
C THR A 280 -9.96 -18.38 15.17
N ARG A 281 -9.06 -18.93 15.97
CA ARG A 281 -8.94 -18.60 17.40
C ARG A 281 -7.58 -18.02 17.65
N ALA A 282 -7.52 -16.69 17.65
CA ALA A 282 -6.26 -15.96 17.75
C ALA A 282 -6.20 -15.10 19.01
N THR A 283 -4.99 -14.95 19.54
CA THR A 283 -4.67 -13.92 20.53
C THR A 283 -4.10 -12.71 19.79
N CYS A 284 -4.60 -11.52 20.12
CA CYS A 284 -4.11 -10.26 19.57
C CYS A 284 -3.61 -9.35 20.70
N PHE A 285 -2.36 -8.88 20.56
CA PHE A 285 -1.79 -7.87 21.43
C PHE A 285 -1.82 -6.51 20.72
N ILE A 286 -2.34 -5.49 21.40
CA ILE A 286 -2.34 -4.10 20.92
C ILE A 286 -1.61 -3.25 21.96
N TRP A 287 -0.56 -2.56 21.53
CA TRP A 287 0.15 -1.61 22.39
C TRP A 287 0.62 -0.44 21.56
N ARG A 288 0.68 0.75 22.16
CA ARG A 288 1.05 2.01 21.46
C ARG A 288 0.19 2.27 20.22
N SER A 289 -1.05 1.76 20.22
CA SER A 289 -2.00 1.83 19.12
C SER A 289 -3.41 1.88 19.67
N ASN A 290 -4.28 2.64 19.01
CA ASN A 290 -5.71 2.66 19.27
C ASN A 290 -6.45 2.13 18.03
N LEU A 291 -6.21 0.87 17.67
CA LEU A 291 -6.71 0.24 16.44
C LEU A 291 -8.22 0.44 16.27
N LEU A 292 -9.00 0.11 17.31
CA LEU A 292 -10.46 0.13 17.28
C LEU A 292 -11.06 1.53 17.49
N GLY A 293 -10.25 2.58 17.53
CA GLY A 293 -10.74 3.96 17.65
C GLY A 293 -9.92 4.98 16.88
N SER A 294 -9.10 4.54 15.93
CA SER A 294 -8.26 5.43 15.12
C SER A 294 -7.88 4.80 13.78
N SER A 295 -7.03 3.78 13.77
CA SER A 295 -6.43 3.30 12.52
C SER A 295 -7.22 2.20 11.81
N GLY A 296 -8.18 1.56 12.49
CA GLY A 296 -9.00 0.47 11.97
C GLY A 296 -10.05 0.97 10.99
N LYS A 297 -9.75 0.85 9.68
CA LYS A 297 -10.73 1.13 8.62
C LYS A 297 -11.74 -0.01 8.62
N GLY A 298 -13.02 0.30 8.42
CA GLY A 298 -14.07 -0.70 8.55
C GLY A 298 -14.29 -1.12 10.00
N HIS A 299 -14.48 -0.15 10.90
CA HIS A 299 -14.63 -0.36 12.35
C HIS A 299 -15.68 -1.43 12.69
N GLU A 300 -16.89 -1.30 12.13
CA GLU A 300 -18.00 -2.23 12.37
C GLU A 300 -17.69 -3.67 11.94
N TYR A 301 -16.90 -3.84 10.87
CA TYR A 301 -16.44 -5.16 10.43
C TYR A 301 -15.46 -5.77 11.44
N MET A 302 -14.59 -4.96 12.06
CA MET A 302 -13.71 -5.45 13.14
C MET A 302 -14.53 -5.85 14.36
N LEU A 303 -15.54 -5.08 14.75
CA LEU A 303 -16.44 -5.43 15.86
C LEU A 303 -17.17 -6.76 15.62
N LYS A 304 -17.81 -6.92 14.46
CA LYS A 304 -18.52 -8.16 14.09
C LYS A 304 -17.58 -9.36 13.97
N TYR A 305 -16.60 -9.28 13.09
CA TYR A 305 -15.85 -10.47 12.69
C TYR A 305 -14.66 -10.80 13.58
N LEU A 306 -14.03 -9.81 14.20
CA LEU A 306 -12.91 -10.07 15.13
C LEU A 306 -13.41 -10.20 16.56
N LEU A 307 -14.29 -9.32 17.03
CA LEU A 307 -14.73 -9.31 18.43
C LEU A 307 -16.01 -10.13 18.68
N GLY A 308 -16.89 -10.28 17.68
CA GLY A 308 -18.16 -10.98 17.85
C GLY A 308 -19.16 -10.18 18.68
N THR A 309 -19.10 -8.86 18.61
CA THR A 309 -20.06 -7.96 19.27
C THR A 309 -21.09 -7.46 18.26
N ASP A 310 -22.11 -6.75 18.76
CA ASP A 310 -23.00 -5.96 17.90
C ASP A 310 -22.19 -5.04 16.98
N SER A 311 -22.74 -4.79 15.78
CA SER A 311 -22.13 -3.95 14.75
C SER A 311 -23.19 -3.14 14.01
N GLY A 312 -22.81 -1.95 13.55
CA GLY A 312 -23.64 -1.05 12.77
C GLY A 312 -23.54 -1.25 11.25
N ILE A 313 -23.13 -2.43 10.75
CA ILE A 313 -23.06 -2.70 9.30
C ILE A 313 -24.46 -2.59 8.69
N GLN A 314 -24.63 -1.69 7.72
CA GLN A 314 -25.92 -1.45 7.06
C GLN A 314 -26.07 -2.21 5.73
N GLY A 315 -24.97 -2.37 4.99
CA GLY A 315 -24.97 -3.06 3.70
C GLY A 315 -25.03 -4.57 3.85
N GLU A 316 -25.56 -5.24 2.83
CA GLU A 316 -25.53 -6.70 2.75
C GLU A 316 -24.15 -7.18 2.27
N ALA A 317 -23.73 -8.33 2.78
CA ALA A 317 -22.57 -9.04 2.23
C ALA A 317 -22.90 -9.51 0.81
N LEU A 318 -21.87 -9.83 0.03
CA LEU A 318 -22.05 -10.43 -1.29
C LEU A 318 -22.97 -11.67 -1.17
N GLY A 319 -24.06 -11.66 -1.90
CA GLY A 319 -25.07 -12.72 -1.94
C GLY A 319 -24.87 -13.68 -3.10
N ASP A 320 -25.83 -14.59 -3.28
CA ASP A 320 -25.83 -15.52 -4.42
C ASP A 320 -26.09 -14.84 -5.76
N ALA A 321 -26.66 -13.63 -5.74
CA ALA A 321 -26.98 -12.82 -6.92
C ALA A 321 -25.87 -11.83 -7.33
N ASP A 322 -24.80 -11.69 -6.54
CA ASP A 322 -23.68 -10.82 -6.87
C ASP A 322 -22.74 -11.49 -7.88
N GLU A 323 -22.30 -10.74 -8.90
CA GLU A 323 -21.68 -11.28 -10.12
C GLU A 323 -20.29 -11.92 -9.92
N VAL A 324 -19.57 -11.63 -8.83
CA VAL A 324 -18.20 -12.13 -8.62
C VAL A 324 -17.99 -12.63 -7.18
N LYS A 325 -18.25 -13.91 -6.96
CA LYS A 325 -17.71 -14.63 -5.79
C LYS A 325 -16.22 -14.90 -5.98
N PRO A 326 -15.42 -14.99 -4.90
CA PRO A 326 -14.01 -15.32 -5.01
C PRO A 326 -13.79 -16.71 -5.63
N GLU A 327 -12.73 -16.84 -6.42
CA GLU A 327 -12.29 -18.08 -7.07
C GLU A 327 -11.22 -18.81 -6.23
N GLU A 328 -10.48 -18.08 -5.39
CA GLU A 328 -9.31 -18.57 -4.63
C GLU A 328 -9.57 -18.66 -3.13
N VAL A 329 -10.78 -18.29 -2.68
CA VAL A 329 -11.21 -18.33 -1.28
C VAL A 329 -12.57 -19.01 -1.19
N GLU A 330 -12.72 -19.98 -0.30
CA GLU A 330 -14.00 -20.63 -0.08
C GLU A 330 -15.05 -19.66 0.48
N TRP A 331 -16.23 -19.67 -0.13
CA TRP A 331 -17.36 -18.88 0.33
C TRP A 331 -18.25 -19.69 1.27
N GLN A 332 -18.27 -19.29 2.55
CA GLN A 332 -19.23 -19.81 3.53
C GLN A 332 -20.40 -18.83 3.68
N GLN A 333 -21.64 -19.34 3.62
CA GLN A 333 -22.86 -18.52 3.71
C GLN A 333 -22.96 -17.84 5.08
N ALA A 334 -22.80 -18.60 6.16
CA ALA A 334 -22.61 -18.06 7.50
C ALA A 334 -21.12 -17.78 7.73
N ALA A 335 -20.77 -16.50 7.91
CA ALA A 335 -19.39 -16.11 8.21
C ALA A 335 -19.05 -16.37 9.68
N ILE A 336 -17.78 -16.71 9.94
CA ILE A 336 -17.26 -16.84 11.30
C ILE A 336 -17.12 -15.44 11.93
N GLU A 337 -17.78 -15.23 13.06
CA GLU A 337 -17.71 -14.03 13.90
C GLU A 337 -16.91 -14.31 15.17
N GLY A 338 -16.43 -13.26 15.85
CA GLY A 338 -15.68 -13.41 17.10
C GLY A 338 -14.39 -14.23 16.98
N LYS A 339 -13.58 -13.98 15.95
CA LYS A 339 -12.33 -14.73 15.67
C LYS A 339 -11.20 -14.52 16.71
N LEU A 340 -11.34 -13.54 17.60
CA LEU A 340 -10.36 -13.31 18.67
C LEU A 340 -10.82 -13.94 19.98
N ASP A 341 -10.11 -14.97 20.43
CA ASP A 341 -10.31 -15.56 21.76
C ASP A 341 -9.85 -14.62 22.88
N LEU A 342 -8.75 -13.91 22.62
CA LEU A 342 -8.12 -13.02 23.58
C LEU A 342 -7.59 -11.77 22.89
N LEU A 343 -8.14 -10.62 23.28
CA LEU A 343 -7.61 -9.30 22.95
C LEU A 343 -6.94 -8.71 24.19
N VAL A 344 -5.68 -8.34 24.08
CA VAL A 344 -4.91 -7.70 25.16
C VAL A 344 -4.45 -6.34 24.70
N THR A 345 -4.83 -5.27 25.41
CA THR A 345 -4.33 -3.92 25.13
C THR A 345 -3.51 -3.37 26.28
N LEU A 346 -2.34 -2.80 25.96
CA LEU A 346 -1.50 -2.05 26.88
C LEU A 346 -1.59 -0.57 26.52
N ASP A 347 -2.21 0.20 27.42
CA ASP A 347 -2.38 1.65 27.29
C ASP A 347 -2.31 2.29 28.68
N PHE A 348 -1.89 3.55 28.73
CA PHE A 348 -1.87 4.35 29.96
C PHE A 348 -3.18 5.11 30.17
N ARG A 349 -4.04 5.18 29.14
CA ARG A 349 -5.40 5.76 29.22
C ARG A 349 -6.42 4.74 28.73
N MET A 350 -7.67 4.91 29.16
CA MET A 350 -8.80 4.15 28.64
C MET A 350 -9.18 4.67 27.24
N SER A 351 -8.44 4.22 26.21
CA SER A 351 -8.79 4.47 24.81
C SER A 351 -9.98 3.62 24.36
N SER A 352 -10.56 3.92 23.19
CA SER A 352 -11.67 3.13 22.64
C SER A 352 -11.32 1.65 22.51
N THR A 353 -10.08 1.32 22.10
CA THR A 353 -9.62 -0.06 22.04
C THR A 353 -9.63 -0.75 23.41
N CYS A 354 -9.35 -0.02 24.50
CA CYS A 354 -9.43 -0.55 25.86
C CYS A 354 -10.86 -0.82 26.33
N LEU A 355 -11.86 -0.10 25.79
CA LEU A 355 -13.26 -0.27 26.17
C LEU A 355 -13.84 -1.62 25.69
N PHE A 356 -13.29 -2.19 24.61
CA PHE A 356 -13.76 -3.45 24.03
C PHE A 356 -13.07 -4.72 24.60
N LEU A 357 -12.37 -4.61 25.74
CA LEU A 357 -11.56 -5.71 26.30
C LEU A 357 -12.32 -6.66 27.24
N ARG A 358 -11.92 -7.94 27.21
CA ARG A 358 -12.29 -8.96 28.21
C ARG A 358 -11.29 -9.08 29.38
N TYR A 359 -9.99 -8.80 29.17
CA TYR A 359 -8.93 -8.79 30.21
C TYR A 359 -8.02 -7.56 30.09
N ARG A 360 -7.52 -7.05 31.23
CA ARG A 360 -6.84 -5.75 31.36
C ARG A 360 -5.46 -5.87 32.01
N ALA A 361 -4.47 -5.18 31.44
CA ALA A 361 -3.22 -4.87 32.12
C ALA A 361 -2.97 -3.35 32.03
N ALA A 362 -2.99 -2.66 33.18
CA ALA A 362 -2.68 -1.23 33.22
C ALA A 362 -1.18 -1.03 32.96
N ASP A 363 -0.81 -0.33 31.89
CA ASP A 363 0.55 0.15 31.74
C ASP A 363 0.72 1.45 32.51
N ARG A 364 1.87 1.62 33.17
CA ARG A 364 2.19 2.90 33.81
C ARG A 364 2.37 3.93 32.70
N HIS A 365 2.06 5.20 32.97
CA HIS A 365 2.43 6.31 32.07
C HIS A 365 3.80 6.05 31.43
N LEU A 366 3.94 6.39 30.14
CA LEU A 366 5.12 6.33 29.24
C LEU A 366 6.36 7.10 29.79
N VAL A 367 6.68 6.86 31.04
CA VAL A 367 7.75 7.40 31.88
C VAL A 367 8.67 6.21 32.16
N ARG A 368 9.05 5.52 31.08
CA ARG A 368 10.08 4.47 31.02
C ARG A 368 11.15 4.91 30.02
N LYS A 369 12.40 4.51 30.25
CA LYS A 369 13.52 4.89 29.41
C LYS A 369 13.27 4.42 27.96
N GLY A 370 13.16 5.35 27.02
CA GLY A 370 12.94 5.07 25.61
C GLY A 370 13.68 6.07 24.73
N ARG A 371 14.04 5.69 23.50
CA ARG A 371 14.63 6.62 22.52
C ARG A 371 13.57 7.05 21.51
N TYR A 372 13.62 8.32 21.12
CA TYR A 372 12.74 8.95 20.15
C TYR A 372 13.56 9.82 19.21
N GLU A 373 13.16 9.84 17.93
CA GLU A 373 13.95 10.50 16.89
C GLU A 373 13.09 11.35 15.97
N HIS A 374 13.45 12.64 15.86
CA HIS A 374 12.84 13.57 14.94
C HIS A 374 13.89 14.65 14.57
N LEU A 375 13.84 15.17 13.34
CA LEU A 375 14.69 16.29 12.89
C LEU A 375 16.23 16.11 13.08
N GLY A 376 16.74 14.89 12.96
CA GLY A 376 18.19 14.63 13.02
C GLY A 376 18.74 14.36 14.42
N TYR A 377 17.93 14.51 15.46
CA TYR A 377 18.33 14.29 16.85
C TYR A 377 17.79 12.96 17.37
N ALA A 378 18.58 12.29 18.20
CA ALA A 378 18.16 11.16 19.02
C ALA A 378 17.99 11.62 20.47
N SER A 379 16.74 11.75 20.90
CA SER A 379 16.37 12.17 22.25
C SER A 379 15.90 10.98 23.08
N VAL A 380 15.92 11.12 24.41
CA VAL A 380 15.55 10.07 25.35
C VAL A 380 14.34 10.52 26.17
N TYR A 381 13.30 9.69 26.21
CA TYR A 381 12.28 9.77 27.26
C TYR A 381 12.90 9.22 28.54
N SER A 382 13.03 10.06 29.57
CA SER A 382 13.56 9.67 30.88
C SER A 382 12.49 9.76 31.95
N PRO A 383 12.45 8.82 32.90
CA PRO A 383 11.49 8.92 34.00
C PRO A 383 11.72 10.16 34.85
N ALA A 384 10.75 11.10 34.89
CA ALA A 384 10.87 12.30 35.72
C ALA A 384 10.76 11.99 37.23
N VAL A 385 9.93 11.01 37.59
CA VAL A 385 9.76 10.53 38.97
C VAL A 385 9.55 9.03 38.96
N ARG A 386 10.26 8.30 39.82
CA ARG A 386 9.99 6.91 40.15
C ARG A 386 9.62 6.92 41.63
N ARG A 387 8.37 6.59 42.00
CA ARG A 387 7.81 6.52 43.38
C ARG A 387 8.78 7.02 44.48
N GLY A 388 8.60 8.25 44.95
CA GLY A 388 9.16 8.71 46.24
C GLY A 388 10.49 9.47 46.25
N ARG A 389 11.20 9.64 45.13
CA ARG A 389 12.25 10.68 45.01
C ARG A 389 12.17 11.32 43.63
N SER A 390 11.96 12.64 43.63
CA SER A 390 11.97 13.47 42.42
C SER A 390 13.36 13.39 41.77
N GLY A 391 13.40 12.95 40.52
CA GLY A 391 14.58 13.04 39.65
C GLY A 391 14.68 14.41 39.00
N LEU A 392 14.33 15.48 39.71
CA LEU A 392 14.73 16.84 39.33
C LEU A 392 16.21 17.00 39.66
N GLY A 393 17.06 16.31 38.88
CA GLY A 393 18.47 16.63 38.77
C GLY A 393 18.61 17.91 37.96
N ILE A 394 18.42 19.03 38.64
CA ILE A 394 18.95 20.32 38.22
C ILE A 394 20.44 20.14 37.94
N ALA A 395 20.86 20.60 36.76
CA ALA A 395 22.21 20.99 36.37
C ALA A 395 23.34 20.69 37.38
N GLN A 396 24.17 19.69 37.06
CA GLN A 396 25.57 19.71 37.47
C GLN A 396 26.45 19.34 36.29
N ARG A 397 27.02 20.42 35.71
CA ARG A 397 28.30 20.55 34.99
C ARG A 397 28.78 19.34 34.19
N LEU A 398 28.88 19.55 32.87
CA LEU A 398 29.99 19.03 32.08
C LEU A 398 31.31 19.38 32.79
N GLY A 399 31.88 18.39 33.46
CA GLY A 399 33.25 18.36 33.94
C GLY A 399 33.87 17.07 33.43
N ASN A 400 34.77 17.22 32.46
CA ASN A 400 35.73 16.24 31.93
C ASN A 400 35.18 14.91 31.41
N LEU A 401 34.92 14.85 30.10
CA LEU A 401 35.69 14.08 29.10
C LEU A 401 35.22 14.43 27.69
#